data_AF-A0A1I0GHJ3-F1
#
_entry.id   AF-A0A1I0GHJ3-F1
#
_cell.length_a   1.000
_cell.length_b   1.000
_cell.length_c   1.000
_cell.angle_alpha   90.00
_cell.angle_beta   90.00
_cell.angle_gamma   90.00
#
_symmetry.space_group_name_H-M   'P 1'
#
loop_
_entity.id
_entity.type
_entity.pdbx_description
1 polymer ?
#
loop_
_entity_poly.entity_id
_entity_poly.type
_entity_poly.pdbx_seq_one_letter_code
_entity_poly.pdbx_strand_id
1 'polypeptide(L)'
;MNPKIQVQICEENGEKIFGPGPAELLRRVRDTGSLHAASKSMSMAYSKAMRIMRTAEQNLGFPLLSGKAGGKSGGGSVLTKEGTEFLEKYERWESQVHSCGMRYYRDIFGVKAEDGVPDKNASGGAGRKMEASGKQEDLSDVSVVVMASGYGRRFGSNKLLADLGGRTIAERTLDAVPAAMRKNTVVVTRYPEIAEMARMRDMRTVMNPFPDQSDTVRLGTKDCMEQSAGKCRGILFLPCDQPYIRTATMERLVWEFLRHPDDLTRLGKDGTVGSPMIFPESTFPALLAVTGDTGGREAARKSGLPIHVVEAQALEELNDIDRPEDIDVSNQ
;
A
#
# COMPACT_ATOMS: atom_id res chain seq x y z
N MET A 1 27.72 -0.30 -6.47
CA MET A 1 27.77 -1.63 -5.82
C MET A 1 26.34 -1.99 -5.42
N ASN A 2 25.83 -3.17 -5.81
CA ASN A 2 24.45 -3.57 -5.49
C ASN A 2 24.48 -4.59 -4.35
N PRO A 3 24.14 -4.21 -3.11
CA PRO A 3 24.21 -5.11 -1.98
C PRO A 3 23.13 -6.18 -2.09
N LYS A 4 23.44 -7.38 -1.60
CA LYS A 4 22.47 -8.46 -1.50
C LYS A 4 22.01 -8.58 -0.05
N ILE A 5 20.74 -8.29 0.20
CA ILE A 5 20.12 -8.52 1.52
C ILE A 5 19.51 -9.92 1.52
N GLN A 6 19.80 -10.69 2.57
CA GLN A 6 19.13 -11.95 2.85
C GLN A 6 18.52 -11.89 4.23
N VAL A 7 17.25 -12.26 4.32
CA VAL A 7 16.47 -12.17 5.55
C VAL A 7 16.22 -13.57 6.07
N GLN A 8 16.60 -13.85 7.32
CA GLN A 8 16.45 -15.17 7.93
C GLN A 8 16.04 -15.06 9.40
N ILE A 9 15.33 -16.08 9.87
CA ILE A 9 14.90 -16.22 11.25
C ILE A 9 15.89 -17.16 11.93
N CYS A 10 16.47 -16.70 13.04
CA CYS A 10 17.37 -17.48 13.88
C CYS A 10 16.89 -17.48 15.33
N GLU A 11 17.28 -18.49 16.08
CA GLU A 11 17.25 -18.47 17.54
C GLU A 11 18.28 -17.47 18.10
N GLU A 12 18.17 -17.14 19.39
CA GLU A 12 19.12 -16.25 20.08
C GLU A 12 20.57 -16.79 20.05
N ASN A 13 20.73 -18.11 20.02
CA ASN A 13 22.03 -18.78 19.89
C ASN A 13 22.61 -18.72 18.45
N GLY A 14 21.88 -18.13 17.50
CA GLY A 14 22.27 -18.00 16.09
C GLY A 14 21.87 -19.18 15.19
N GLU A 15 21.25 -20.23 15.72
CA GLU A 15 20.78 -21.37 14.94
C GLU A 15 19.66 -20.95 13.98
N LYS A 16 19.72 -21.42 12.73
CA LYS A 16 18.77 -21.01 11.69
C LYS A 16 17.46 -21.79 11.76
N ILE A 17 16.37 -21.08 12.01
CA ILE A 17 15.01 -21.61 12.01
C ILE A 17 14.47 -21.67 10.57
N PHE A 18 14.46 -20.53 9.88
CA PHE A 18 13.87 -20.41 8.54
C PHE A 18 14.55 -19.31 7.72
N GLY A 19 14.47 -19.37 6.38
CA GLY A 19 15.06 -18.32 5.54
C GLY A 19 14.88 -18.54 4.04
N PRO A 20 15.74 -17.93 3.19
CA PRO A 20 15.47 -17.80 1.76
C PRO A 20 15.36 -19.12 1.00
N GLY A 21 16.11 -20.15 1.43
CA GLY A 21 16.09 -21.47 0.79
C GLY A 21 14.76 -22.20 0.95
N PRO A 22 14.32 -22.50 2.19
CA PRO A 22 12.99 -23.02 2.46
C PRO A 22 11.86 -22.16 1.87
N ALA A 23 11.95 -20.83 1.95
CA ALA A 23 10.94 -19.92 1.40
C ALA A 23 10.78 -20.09 -0.12
N GLU A 24 11.89 -20.08 -0.87
CA GLU A 24 11.88 -20.27 -2.32
C GLU A 24 11.31 -21.64 -2.73
N LEU A 25 11.57 -22.67 -1.93
CA LEU A 25 11.02 -24.00 -2.17
C LEU A 25 9.50 -23.99 -1.99
N LEU A 26 8.98 -23.36 -0.92
CA LEU A 26 7.54 -23.21 -0.70
C LEU A 26 6.85 -22.39 -1.78
N ARG A 27 7.46 -21.28 -2.25
CA ARG A 27 6.94 -20.49 -3.40
C ARG A 27 6.71 -21.37 -4.61
N ARG A 28 7.70 -22.19 -4.96
CA ARG A 28 7.59 -23.09 -6.11
C ARG A 28 6.61 -24.23 -5.87
N VAL A 29 6.44 -24.69 -4.64
CA VAL A 29 5.37 -25.65 -4.32
C VAL A 29 3.99 -24.99 -4.49
N ARG A 30 3.82 -23.73 -4.07
CA ARG A 30 2.59 -22.95 -4.27
C ARG A 30 2.26 -22.85 -5.76
N ASP A 31 3.25 -22.62 -6.61
CA ASP A 31 3.04 -22.48 -8.06
C ASP A 31 2.83 -23.83 -8.79
N THR A 32 3.52 -24.89 -8.35
CA THR A 32 3.54 -26.18 -9.08
C THR A 32 2.63 -27.25 -8.48
N GLY A 33 2.15 -27.05 -7.24
CA GLY A 33 1.42 -28.05 -6.46
C GLY A 33 2.23 -29.32 -6.14
N SER A 34 3.57 -29.27 -6.28
CA SER A 34 4.43 -30.43 -6.12
C SER A 34 5.83 -30.07 -5.64
N LEU A 35 6.24 -30.66 -4.51
CA LEU A 35 7.62 -30.55 -4.02
C LEU A 35 8.64 -31.14 -5.00
N HIS A 36 8.25 -32.17 -5.75
CA HIS A 36 9.11 -32.76 -6.77
C HIS A 36 9.33 -31.79 -7.94
N ALA A 37 8.27 -31.18 -8.46
CA ALA A 37 8.37 -30.18 -9.52
C ALA A 37 9.16 -28.94 -9.04
N ALA A 38 8.89 -28.46 -7.83
CA ALA A 38 9.64 -27.39 -7.19
C ALA A 38 11.14 -27.72 -7.12
N SER A 39 11.51 -28.90 -6.60
CA SER A 39 12.91 -29.34 -6.52
C SER A 39 13.61 -29.38 -7.88
N LYS A 40 12.92 -29.88 -8.91
CA LYS A 40 13.44 -29.97 -10.27
C LYS A 40 13.69 -28.58 -10.86
N SER A 41 12.76 -27.64 -10.64
CA SER A 41 12.90 -26.25 -11.10
C SER A 41 14.02 -25.48 -10.40
N MET A 42 14.45 -25.94 -9.21
CA MET A 42 15.60 -25.40 -8.46
C MET A 42 16.90 -26.18 -8.71
N SER A 43 16.93 -27.09 -9.69
CA SER A 43 18.09 -27.95 -9.98
C SER A 43 18.60 -28.70 -8.73
N MET A 44 17.69 -29.15 -7.85
CA MET A 44 18.04 -29.88 -6.63
C MET A 44 17.40 -31.28 -6.60
N ALA A 45 18.10 -32.22 -5.96
CA ALA A 45 17.55 -33.56 -5.73
C ALA A 45 16.31 -33.49 -4.83
N TYR A 46 15.28 -34.28 -5.14
CA TYR A 46 14.06 -34.37 -4.35
C TYR A 46 14.32 -34.72 -2.88
N SER A 47 15.27 -35.63 -2.62
CA SER A 47 15.68 -35.98 -1.25
C SER A 47 16.24 -34.78 -0.46
N LYS A 48 16.94 -33.87 -1.14
CA LYS A 48 17.43 -32.62 -0.53
C LYS A 48 16.27 -31.67 -0.22
N ALA A 49 15.32 -31.51 -1.13
CA ALA A 49 14.11 -30.71 -0.93
C ALA A 49 13.29 -31.21 0.28
N MET A 50 13.06 -32.53 0.36
CA MET A 50 12.41 -33.18 1.50
C MET A 50 13.13 -32.89 2.83
N ARG A 51 14.46 -32.99 2.85
CA ARG A 51 15.25 -32.69 4.06
C ARG A 51 15.10 -31.23 4.48
N ILE A 52 15.16 -30.29 3.53
CA ILE A 52 14.98 -28.85 3.80
C ILE A 52 13.60 -28.58 4.42
N MET A 53 12.53 -29.15 3.87
CA MET A 53 11.18 -28.98 4.40
C MET A 53 11.02 -29.60 5.79
N ARG A 54 11.50 -30.83 5.99
CA ARG A 54 11.45 -31.49 7.31
C ARG A 54 12.18 -30.70 8.38
N THR A 55 13.38 -30.19 8.08
CA THR A 55 14.12 -29.34 9.02
C THR A 55 13.37 -28.05 9.32
N ALA A 56 12.80 -27.39 8.30
CA ALA A 56 12.00 -26.19 8.51
C ALA A 56 10.75 -26.46 9.37
N GLU A 57 10.01 -27.53 9.10
CA GLU A 57 8.82 -27.94 9.88
C GLU A 57 9.18 -28.28 11.33
N GLN A 58 10.30 -28.98 11.55
CA GLN A 58 10.80 -29.29 12.89
C GLN A 58 11.16 -28.03 13.67
N ASN A 59 11.88 -27.09 13.04
CA ASN A 59 12.29 -25.85 13.69
C ASN A 59 11.11 -24.89 13.94
N LEU A 60 10.09 -24.92 13.08
CA LEU A 60 8.89 -24.08 13.21
C LEU A 60 7.83 -24.70 14.13
N GLY A 61 7.85 -26.03 14.33
CA GLY A 61 6.90 -26.74 15.17
C GLY A 61 5.54 -27.01 14.51
N PHE A 62 5.39 -26.80 13.21
CA PHE A 62 4.15 -27.05 12.46
C PHE A 62 4.42 -27.49 11.02
N PRO A 63 3.50 -28.25 10.38
CA PRO A 63 3.66 -28.70 9.02
C PRO A 63 3.49 -27.55 8.02
N LEU A 64 4.44 -27.43 7.09
CA LEU A 64 4.41 -26.46 5.99
C LEU A 64 3.74 -27.07 4.76
N LEU A 65 3.84 -28.39 4.59
CA LEU A 65 3.28 -29.14 3.46
C LEU A 65 2.30 -30.20 3.92
N SER A 66 1.17 -30.33 3.22
CA SER A 66 0.26 -31.46 3.33
C SER A 66 0.60 -32.50 2.25
N GLY A 67 0.64 -33.77 2.64
CA GLY A 67 0.88 -34.88 1.71
C GLY A 67 -0.39 -35.68 1.43
N LYS A 68 -0.62 -36.05 0.16
CA LYS A 68 -1.43 -37.24 -0.15
C LYS A 68 -0.52 -38.47 -0.14
N ALA A 69 -0.87 -39.51 0.63
CA ALA A 69 -0.16 -40.78 0.61
C ALA A 69 -0.12 -41.33 -0.83
N GLY A 70 1.07 -41.56 -1.36
CA GLY A 70 1.28 -41.86 -2.78
C GLY A 70 0.94 -43.30 -3.14
N GLY A 71 -0.07 -43.46 -4.00
CA GLY A 71 -0.23 -44.62 -4.89
C GLY A 71 0.51 -44.43 -6.23
N LYS A 72 0.29 -45.33 -7.20
CA LYS A 72 0.99 -45.43 -8.51
C LYS A 72 1.05 -44.15 -9.37
N SER A 73 0.32 -43.10 -9.02
CA SER A 73 0.23 -41.82 -9.76
C SER A 73 0.91 -40.62 -9.05
N GLY A 74 1.63 -40.85 -7.94
CA GLY A 74 2.44 -39.83 -7.28
C GLY A 74 1.65 -38.95 -6.30
N GLY A 75 2.06 -38.95 -5.02
CA GLY A 75 1.50 -38.07 -4.02
C GLY A 75 1.94 -36.62 -4.27
N GLY A 76 0.98 -35.70 -4.35
CA GLY A 76 1.25 -34.25 -4.40
C GLY A 76 1.62 -33.72 -3.01
N SER A 77 2.42 -32.66 -2.98
CA SER A 77 2.69 -31.86 -1.78
C SER A 77 2.19 -30.46 -2.07
N VAL A 78 1.20 -30.00 -1.31
CA VAL A 78 0.68 -28.63 -1.39
C VAL A 78 0.87 -27.96 -0.03
N LEU A 79 0.92 -26.63 0.01
CA LEU A 79 1.06 -25.92 1.28
C LEU A 79 -0.12 -26.24 2.20
N THR A 80 0.14 -26.38 3.49
CA THR A 80 -0.91 -26.34 4.51
C THR A 80 -1.47 -24.91 4.59
N LYS A 81 -2.60 -24.73 5.28
CA LYS A 81 -3.11 -23.40 5.61
C LYS A 81 -2.07 -22.62 6.41
N GLU A 82 -1.52 -23.23 7.46
CA GLU A 82 -0.48 -22.65 8.31
C GLU A 82 0.80 -22.31 7.53
N GLY A 83 1.23 -23.20 6.62
CA GLY A 83 2.38 -22.97 5.75
C GLY A 83 2.18 -21.83 4.75
N THR A 84 0.94 -21.65 4.27
CA THR A 84 0.57 -20.52 3.39
C THR A 84 0.63 -19.21 4.16
N GLU A 85 -0.04 -19.13 5.32
CA GLU A 85 -0.04 -17.94 6.17
C GLU A 85 1.37 -17.57 6.64
N PHE A 86 2.19 -18.56 6.99
CA PHE A 86 3.57 -18.35 7.38
C PHE A 86 4.42 -17.81 6.22
N LEU A 87 4.30 -18.39 5.03
CA LEU A 87 5.03 -17.92 3.84
C LEU A 87 4.64 -16.48 3.50
N GLU A 88 3.37 -16.13 3.53
CA GLU A 88 2.90 -14.76 3.27
C GLU A 88 3.46 -13.74 4.28
N LYS A 89 3.47 -14.09 5.57
CA LYS A 89 4.11 -13.26 6.62
C LYS A 89 5.60 -13.08 6.38
N TYR A 90 6.30 -14.17 6.03
CA TYR A 90 7.73 -14.12 5.71
C TYR A 90 8.02 -13.28 4.45
N GLU A 91 7.24 -13.43 3.38
CA GLU A 91 7.36 -12.65 2.14
C GLU A 91 7.13 -11.15 2.39
N ARG A 92 6.11 -10.82 3.19
CA ARG A 92 5.84 -9.44 3.60
C ARG A 92 7.01 -8.85 4.39
N TRP A 93 7.53 -9.57 5.37
CA TRP A 93 8.67 -9.12 6.16
C TRP A 93 9.95 -8.99 5.32
N GLU A 94 10.26 -9.97 4.47
CA GLU A 94 11.41 -9.94 3.56
C GLU A 94 11.35 -8.72 2.64
N SER A 95 10.19 -8.44 2.05
CA SER A 95 9.97 -7.28 1.17
C SER A 95 10.20 -5.95 1.91
N GLN A 96 9.72 -5.83 3.15
CA GLN A 96 9.91 -4.63 3.96
C GLN A 96 11.38 -4.42 4.36
N VAL A 97 12.07 -5.48 4.81
CA VAL A 97 13.50 -5.42 5.15
C VAL A 97 14.34 -5.07 3.92
N HIS A 98 14.04 -5.66 2.77
CA HIS A 98 14.73 -5.33 1.52
C HIS A 98 14.51 -3.87 1.13
N SER A 99 13.27 -3.40 1.16
CA SER A 99 12.91 -2.02 0.82
C SER A 99 13.61 -1.00 1.73
N CYS A 100 13.53 -1.19 3.05
CA CYS A 100 14.17 -0.33 4.03
C CYS A 100 15.71 -0.42 3.94
N GLY A 101 16.26 -1.63 3.86
CA GLY A 101 17.70 -1.83 3.78
C GLY A 101 18.31 -1.22 2.52
N MET A 102 17.62 -1.28 1.38
CA MET A 102 18.08 -0.65 0.14
C MET A 102 17.97 0.86 0.18
N ARG A 103 16.94 1.40 0.83
CA ARG A 103 16.86 2.84 1.13
C ARG A 103 18.07 3.29 1.96
N TYR A 104 18.28 2.68 3.12
CA TYR A 104 19.41 3.06 4.00
C TYR A 104 20.77 2.84 3.35
N TYR A 105 20.95 1.78 2.58
CA TYR A 105 22.18 1.58 1.84
C TYR A 105 22.45 2.72 0.86
N ARG A 106 21.44 3.15 0.09
CA ARG A 106 21.60 4.28 -0.84
C ARG A 106 21.92 5.57 -0.10
N ASP A 107 21.24 5.83 1.01
CA ASP A 107 21.41 7.05 1.79
C ASP A 107 22.80 7.11 2.46
N ILE A 108 23.25 6.01 3.06
CA ILE A 108 24.52 5.92 3.78
C ILE A 108 25.72 5.92 2.82
N PHE A 109 25.61 5.20 1.69
CA PHE A 109 26.72 5.03 0.74
C PHE A 109 26.64 5.97 -0.47
N GLY A 110 25.65 6.88 -0.52
CA GLY A 110 25.52 7.88 -1.59
C GLY A 110 25.26 7.31 -2.99
N VAL A 111 24.57 6.17 -3.08
CA VAL A 111 24.33 5.47 -4.36
C VAL A 111 23.06 6.00 -5.04
N LYS A 112 23.21 6.56 -6.25
CA LYS A 112 22.08 7.05 -7.06
C LYS A 112 21.26 5.89 -7.62
N ALA A 113 19.95 6.11 -7.81
CA ALA A 113 18.99 5.10 -8.26
C ALA A 113 19.28 4.53 -9.68
N GLU A 114 20.17 5.18 -10.43
CA GLU A 114 20.42 4.94 -11.85
C GLU A 114 21.49 3.86 -12.12
N ASP A 115 22.23 3.42 -11.08
CA ASP A 115 23.38 2.52 -11.21
C ASP A 115 23.10 1.05 -10.80
N GLY A 116 21.84 0.59 -10.88
CA GLY A 116 21.48 -0.78 -10.51
C GLY A 116 20.25 -1.34 -11.24
N VAL A 117 20.48 -2.17 -12.25
CA VAL A 117 19.47 -2.96 -13.01
C VAL A 117 19.52 -4.43 -12.53
N PRO A 118 18.49 -5.29 -12.68
CA PRO A 118 17.06 -5.21 -12.37
C PRO A 118 16.64 -6.24 -11.28
N ASP A 119 15.46 -6.08 -10.70
CA ASP A 119 14.77 -7.15 -9.97
C ASP A 119 14.32 -8.25 -10.95
N LYS A 120 14.93 -9.43 -10.86
CA LYS A 120 14.73 -10.56 -11.79
C LYS A 120 13.53 -11.45 -11.45
N ASN A 121 12.66 -11.07 -10.51
CA ASN A 121 11.51 -11.88 -10.14
C ASN A 121 10.16 -11.41 -10.70
N ALA A 122 10.13 -10.37 -11.56
CA ALA A 122 8.94 -10.00 -12.31
C ALA A 122 9.01 -10.54 -13.74
N SER A 123 8.52 -11.76 -13.98
CA SER A 123 8.35 -12.30 -15.33
C SER A 123 6.91 -12.69 -15.60
N GLY A 124 6.31 -12.11 -16.65
CA GLY A 124 5.14 -12.69 -17.32
C GLY A 124 4.18 -11.68 -17.92
N GLY A 125 4.38 -11.29 -19.18
CA GLY A 125 3.34 -10.60 -19.96
C GLY A 125 3.85 -9.78 -21.14
N ALA A 126 4.23 -10.42 -22.24
CA ALA A 126 4.59 -9.76 -23.48
C ALA A 126 3.36 -9.43 -24.34
N GLY A 127 3.35 -8.22 -24.92
CA GLY A 127 2.86 -8.02 -26.30
C GLY A 127 1.73 -7.01 -26.50
N ARG A 128 2.08 -5.75 -26.79
CA ARG A 128 1.98 -5.16 -28.15
C ARG A 128 2.47 -3.71 -28.14
N LYS A 129 3.47 -3.43 -28.97
CA LYS A 129 3.89 -2.06 -29.31
C LYS A 129 2.84 -1.41 -30.21
N MET A 130 2.38 -0.24 -29.83
CA MET A 130 1.88 0.78 -30.74
C MET A 130 2.60 2.08 -30.38
N GLU A 131 3.36 2.63 -31.32
CA GLU A 131 3.97 3.95 -31.19
C GLU A 131 2.96 5.00 -31.66
N ALA A 132 2.71 6.03 -30.84
CA ALA A 132 3.15 7.41 -31.08
C ALA A 132 2.20 8.46 -30.46
N SER A 133 2.82 9.38 -29.72
CA SER A 133 2.34 10.73 -29.37
C SER A 133 1.30 10.86 -28.25
N GLY A 134 1.79 10.83 -27.01
CA GLY A 134 1.11 11.35 -25.81
C GLY A 134 2.12 11.42 -24.68
N LYS A 135 2.08 12.45 -23.82
CA LYS A 135 2.83 12.39 -22.55
C LYS A 135 2.44 11.08 -21.87
N GLN A 136 3.41 10.25 -21.53
CA GLN A 136 3.15 8.99 -20.84
C GLN A 136 2.53 9.34 -19.48
N GLU A 137 1.25 8.99 -19.29
CA GLU A 137 0.53 9.31 -18.07
C GLU A 137 1.18 8.59 -16.88
N ASP A 138 1.37 9.34 -15.80
CA ASP A 138 2.01 8.86 -14.57
C ASP A 138 1.05 9.10 -13.39
N LEU A 139 0.99 8.13 -12.46
CA LEU A 139 0.30 8.30 -11.19
C LEU A 139 0.76 9.56 -10.44
N SER A 140 2.02 9.95 -10.66
CA SER A 140 2.60 11.16 -10.07
C SER A 140 2.02 12.47 -10.61
N ASP A 141 1.26 12.46 -11.72
CA ASP A 141 0.56 13.64 -12.23
C ASP A 141 -0.63 14.06 -11.34
N VAL A 142 -1.04 13.20 -10.39
CA VAL A 142 -2.05 13.50 -9.38
C VAL A 142 -1.38 13.60 -8.01
N SER A 143 -1.61 14.71 -7.32
CA SER A 143 -1.15 14.87 -5.93
C SER A 143 -2.17 14.28 -4.94
N VAL A 144 -1.72 13.91 -3.75
CA VAL A 144 -2.60 13.40 -2.69
C VAL A 144 -2.55 14.34 -1.48
N VAL A 145 -3.71 14.71 -0.97
CA VAL A 145 -3.85 15.35 0.34
C VAL A 145 -4.46 14.34 1.30
N VAL A 146 -3.68 13.88 2.27
CA VAL A 146 -4.20 13.08 3.38
C VAL A 146 -4.68 14.03 4.48
N MET A 147 -5.98 13.97 4.76
CA MET A 147 -6.66 14.84 5.72
C MET A 147 -6.62 14.21 7.11
N ALA A 148 -5.71 14.68 7.97
CA ALA A 148 -5.43 14.08 9.28
C ALA A 148 -5.53 15.09 10.45
N SER A 149 -6.33 16.15 10.29
CA SER A 149 -6.52 17.22 11.29
C SER A 149 -7.82 17.11 12.09
N GLY A 150 -8.59 16.04 11.95
CA GLY A 150 -9.85 15.86 12.70
C GLY A 150 -9.62 15.75 14.21
N TYR A 151 -10.48 16.39 15.01
CA TYR A 151 -10.33 16.45 16.47
C TYR A 151 -10.66 15.15 17.22
N GLY A 152 -11.28 14.16 16.57
CA GLY A 152 -11.70 12.92 17.24
C GLY A 152 -12.64 13.13 18.43
N ARG A 153 -13.45 14.21 18.45
CA ARG A 153 -14.23 14.65 19.62
C ARG A 153 -15.11 13.56 20.24
N ARG A 154 -15.62 12.63 19.41
CA ARG A 154 -16.48 11.50 19.84
C ARG A 154 -15.68 10.30 20.36
N PHE A 155 -14.37 10.28 20.10
CA PHE A 155 -13.44 9.21 20.45
C PHE A 155 -12.73 9.46 21.79
N GLY A 156 -12.75 10.69 22.31
CA GLY A 156 -12.12 11.08 23.58
C GLY A 156 -10.59 11.25 23.53
N SER A 157 -9.95 10.78 22.46
CA SER A 157 -8.51 10.91 22.17
C SER A 157 -8.29 11.07 20.66
N ASN A 158 -7.04 11.16 20.20
CA ASN A 158 -6.74 11.17 18.77
C ASN A 158 -7.06 9.79 18.17
N LYS A 159 -8.24 9.66 17.56
CA LYS A 159 -8.72 8.42 16.93
C LYS A 159 -7.74 7.83 15.93
N LEU A 160 -6.96 8.66 15.23
CA LEU A 160 -6.00 8.20 14.23
C LEU A 160 -4.87 7.34 14.82
N LEU A 161 -4.63 7.45 16.13
CA LEU A 161 -3.66 6.64 16.87
C LEU A 161 -4.28 5.39 17.53
N ALA A 162 -5.58 5.17 17.38
CA ALA A 162 -6.23 3.98 17.93
C ALA A 162 -5.71 2.71 17.22
N ASP A 163 -5.52 1.65 18.01
CA ASP A 163 -5.11 0.35 17.48
C ASP A 163 -6.25 -0.28 16.68
N LEU A 164 -5.95 -0.69 15.45
CA LEU A 164 -6.79 -1.50 14.60
C LEU A 164 -5.94 -2.69 14.15
N GLY A 165 -6.04 -3.82 14.85
CA GLY A 165 -5.31 -5.04 14.51
C GLY A 165 -3.79 -4.86 14.54
N GLY A 166 -3.25 -4.31 15.63
CA GLY A 166 -1.80 -4.19 15.88
C GLY A 166 -1.12 -3.04 15.13
N ARG A 167 -1.88 -2.17 14.48
CA ARG A 167 -1.41 -0.98 13.75
C ARG A 167 -2.41 0.14 13.96
N THR A 168 -1.93 1.37 13.99
CA THR A 168 -2.82 2.53 14.12
C THR A 168 -3.66 2.73 12.85
N ILE A 169 -4.82 3.38 13.00
CA ILE A 169 -5.67 3.81 11.88
C ILE A 169 -4.87 4.65 10.88
N ALA A 170 -4.06 5.60 11.38
CA ALA A 170 -3.19 6.43 10.55
C ALA A 170 -2.20 5.60 9.74
N GLU A 171 -1.51 4.63 10.37
CA GLU A 171 -0.53 3.80 9.67
C GLU A 171 -1.16 3.01 8.53
N ARG A 172 -2.37 2.47 8.74
CA ARG A 172 -3.10 1.73 7.70
C ARG A 172 -3.42 2.62 6.52
N THR A 173 -4.00 3.79 6.77
CA THR A 173 -4.37 4.73 5.70
C THR A 173 -3.15 5.28 4.96
N LEU A 174 -2.08 5.65 5.68
CA LEU A 174 -0.84 6.13 5.08
C LEU A 174 -0.13 5.04 4.25
N ASP A 175 -0.19 3.78 4.66
CA ASP A 175 0.37 2.68 3.88
C ASP A 175 -0.41 2.36 2.62
N ALA A 176 -1.70 2.68 2.58
CA ALA A 176 -2.52 2.48 1.39
C ALA A 176 -2.07 3.38 0.22
N VAL A 177 -1.44 4.53 0.50
CA VAL A 177 -0.92 5.43 -0.54
C VAL A 177 0.14 4.72 -1.39
N PRO A 178 -0.06 4.61 -2.72
CA PRO A 178 0.88 3.94 -3.61
C PRO A 178 2.28 4.54 -3.51
N ALA A 179 3.31 3.68 -3.55
CA ALA A 179 4.70 4.12 -3.39
C ALA A 179 5.11 5.19 -4.43
N ALA A 180 4.59 5.08 -5.66
CA ALA A 180 4.80 6.05 -6.74
C ALA A 180 4.26 7.46 -6.42
N MET A 181 3.26 7.57 -5.54
CA MET A 181 2.58 8.83 -5.22
C MET A 181 3.10 9.49 -3.93
N ARG A 182 3.91 8.79 -3.11
CA ARG A 182 4.30 9.27 -1.76
C ARG A 182 4.99 10.64 -1.77
N LYS A 183 5.90 10.89 -2.71
CA LYS A 183 6.57 12.19 -2.85
C LYS A 183 5.63 13.33 -3.23
N ASN A 184 4.56 13.01 -3.96
CA ASN A 184 3.52 13.96 -4.34
C ASN A 184 2.34 13.97 -3.35
N THR A 185 2.50 13.30 -2.22
CA THR A 185 1.53 13.28 -1.12
C THR A 185 1.92 14.28 -0.04
N VAL A 186 0.94 15.04 0.43
CA VAL A 186 1.04 15.87 1.63
C VAL A 186 0.04 15.39 2.68
N VAL A 187 0.54 15.19 3.90
CA VAL A 187 -0.28 14.89 5.06
C VAL A 187 -0.48 16.18 5.85
N VAL A 188 -1.72 16.64 5.91
CA VAL A 188 -2.10 17.84 6.66
C VAL A 188 -2.64 17.40 8.01
N THR A 189 -1.94 17.75 9.09
CA THR A 189 -2.23 17.24 10.43
C THR A 189 -1.95 18.28 11.51
N ARG A 190 -2.64 18.17 12.66
CA ARG A 190 -2.31 18.95 13.86
C ARG A 190 -1.45 18.16 14.86
N TYR A 191 -1.19 16.89 14.57
CA TYR A 191 -0.57 15.94 15.48
C TYR A 191 0.86 15.62 15.02
N PRO A 192 1.90 15.98 15.80
CA PRO A 192 3.29 15.70 15.46
C PRO A 192 3.58 14.22 15.19
N GLU A 193 2.91 13.31 15.91
CA GLU A 193 3.06 11.85 15.77
C GLU A 193 2.63 11.38 14.37
N ILE A 194 1.53 11.94 13.86
CA ILE A 194 1.04 11.64 12.50
C ILE A 194 1.97 12.22 11.44
N ALA A 195 2.52 13.42 11.68
CA ALA A 195 3.51 14.00 10.78
C ALA A 195 4.78 13.13 10.70
N GLU A 196 5.23 12.58 11.82
CA GLU A 196 6.38 11.68 11.84
C GLU A 196 6.09 10.37 11.09
N MET A 197 4.91 9.76 11.32
CA MET A 197 4.46 8.59 10.55
C MET A 197 4.47 8.82 9.04
N ALA A 198 4.08 10.02 8.60
CA ALA A 198 4.08 10.41 7.19
C ALA A 198 5.51 10.59 6.63
N ARG A 199 6.40 11.27 7.35
CA ARG A 199 7.80 11.49 6.91
C ARG A 199 8.57 10.18 6.78
N MET A 200 8.34 9.23 7.68
CA MET A 200 8.93 7.89 7.58
C MET A 200 8.57 7.19 6.26
N ARG A 201 7.46 7.58 5.63
CA ARG A 201 6.94 7.08 4.34
C ARG A 201 7.26 8.01 3.17
N ASP A 202 8.22 8.91 3.28
CA ASP A 202 8.61 9.86 2.23
C ASP A 202 7.44 10.76 1.74
N MET A 203 6.50 11.06 2.64
CA MET A 203 5.41 12.01 2.39
C MET A 203 5.72 13.37 3.00
N ARG A 204 5.29 14.43 2.31
CA ARG A 204 5.39 15.81 2.82
C ARG A 204 4.37 16.01 3.94
N THR A 205 4.64 16.95 4.84
CA THR A 205 3.76 17.24 5.98
C THR A 205 3.53 18.72 6.14
N VAL A 206 2.28 19.11 6.37
CA VAL A 206 1.92 20.49 6.74
C VAL A 206 1.20 20.45 8.08
N MET A 207 1.72 21.23 9.05
CA MET A 207 1.07 21.38 10.35
C MET A 207 -0.14 22.32 10.21
N ASN A 208 -1.30 21.87 10.66
CA ASN A 208 -2.54 22.65 10.65
C ASN A 208 -2.84 23.20 12.06
N PRO A 209 -2.63 24.51 12.30
CA PRO A 209 -2.94 25.14 13.58
C PRO A 209 -4.43 25.52 13.72
N PHE A 210 -5.22 25.38 12.66
CA PHE A 210 -6.57 25.92 12.59
C PHE A 210 -7.65 24.86 12.89
N PRO A 211 -8.87 25.28 13.26
CA PRO A 211 -9.90 24.35 13.71
C PRO A 211 -10.68 23.67 12.58
N ASP A 212 -10.79 24.27 11.41
CA ASP A 212 -11.82 23.86 10.45
C ASP A 212 -11.32 22.83 9.44
N GLN A 213 -12.26 22.00 8.93
CA GLN A 213 -11.96 21.08 7.84
C GLN A 213 -11.47 21.84 6.59
N SER A 214 -12.05 23.01 6.30
CA SER A 214 -11.64 23.85 5.16
C SER A 214 -10.18 24.29 5.23
N ASP A 215 -9.61 24.49 6.42
CA ASP A 215 -8.17 24.80 6.57
C ASP A 215 -7.29 23.67 6.04
N THR A 216 -7.69 22.41 6.32
CA THR A 216 -6.98 21.22 5.86
C THR A 216 -6.99 21.16 4.32
N VAL A 217 -8.15 21.45 3.72
CA VAL A 217 -8.31 21.50 2.26
C VAL A 217 -7.42 22.59 1.66
N ARG A 218 -7.47 23.82 2.19
CA ARG A 218 -6.71 24.96 1.69
C ARG A 218 -5.20 24.75 1.82
N LEU A 219 -4.73 24.29 2.98
CA LEU A 219 -3.32 24.02 3.24
C LEU A 219 -2.78 22.93 2.29
N GLY A 220 -3.50 21.81 2.15
CA GLY A 220 -3.10 20.74 1.25
C GLY A 220 -3.09 21.17 -0.21
N THR A 221 -4.13 21.90 -0.65
CA THR A 221 -4.23 22.41 -2.03
C THR A 221 -3.06 23.34 -2.35
N LYS A 222 -2.78 24.31 -1.46
CA LYS A 222 -1.68 25.26 -1.63
C LYS A 222 -0.34 24.53 -1.74
N ASP A 223 -0.07 23.60 -0.84
CA ASP A 223 1.18 22.83 -0.84
C ASP A 223 1.33 21.97 -2.12
N CYS A 224 0.27 21.30 -2.59
CA CYS A 224 0.31 20.57 -3.86
C CYS A 224 0.60 21.49 -5.06
N MET A 225 0.01 22.68 -5.10
CA MET A 225 0.26 23.66 -6.16
C MET A 225 1.73 24.14 -6.15
N GLU A 226 2.26 24.47 -4.97
CA GLU A 226 3.63 24.97 -4.82
C GLU A 226 4.70 23.92 -5.17
N GLN A 227 4.45 22.65 -4.83
CA GLN A 227 5.47 21.60 -4.94
C GLN A 227 5.39 20.78 -6.23
N SER A 228 4.27 20.85 -6.96
CA SER A 228 4.10 20.10 -8.21
C SER A 228 4.79 20.72 -9.43
N ALA A 229 5.39 21.90 -9.30
CA ALA A 229 6.04 22.63 -10.39
C ALA A 229 5.15 22.75 -11.65
N GLY A 230 3.84 22.93 -11.46
CA GLY A 230 2.85 23.06 -12.54
C GLY A 230 2.50 21.74 -13.25
N LYS A 231 2.81 20.58 -12.65
CA LYS A 231 2.51 19.26 -13.23
C LYS A 231 1.28 18.57 -12.62
N CYS A 232 0.66 19.16 -11.59
CA CYS A 232 -0.49 18.56 -10.91
C CYS A 232 -1.76 18.71 -11.74
N ARG A 233 -2.21 17.62 -12.39
CA ARG A 233 -3.48 17.59 -13.14
C ARG A 233 -4.69 17.55 -12.22
N GLY A 234 -4.53 17.05 -11.00
CA GLY A 234 -5.60 16.97 -10.00
C GLY A 234 -5.11 16.60 -8.61
N ILE A 235 -5.96 16.78 -7.61
CA ILE A 235 -5.68 16.47 -6.20
C ILE A 235 -6.69 15.45 -5.69
N LEU A 236 -6.20 14.31 -5.21
CA LEU A 236 -6.95 13.31 -4.48
C LEU A 236 -6.99 13.68 -2.98
N PHE A 237 -8.18 13.85 -2.42
CA PHE A 237 -8.38 14.03 -0.98
C PHE A 237 -8.75 12.70 -0.32
N LEU A 238 -7.88 12.23 0.57
CA LEU A 238 -8.02 10.99 1.33
C LEU A 238 -8.23 11.31 2.82
N PRO A 239 -9.40 10.99 3.41
CA PRO A 239 -9.59 11.01 4.86
C PRO A 239 -8.65 10.01 5.55
N CYS A 240 -7.94 10.45 6.60
CA CYS A 240 -6.97 9.59 7.29
C CYS A 240 -7.64 8.51 8.17
N ASP A 241 -8.91 8.68 8.47
CA ASP A 241 -9.79 7.80 9.24
C ASP A 241 -10.51 6.74 8.40
N GLN A 242 -10.08 6.53 7.15
CA GLN A 242 -10.61 5.53 6.21
C GLN A 242 -9.61 4.36 6.02
N PRO A 243 -9.33 3.52 7.05
CA PRO A 243 -8.17 2.62 7.08
C PRO A 243 -8.30 1.35 6.22
N TYR A 244 -9.49 1.08 5.68
CA TYR A 244 -9.74 -0.10 4.85
C TYR A 244 -9.48 0.15 3.37
N ILE A 245 -9.23 1.40 2.97
CA ILE A 245 -8.90 1.77 1.59
C ILE A 245 -7.66 1.00 1.10
N ARG A 246 -7.72 0.46 -0.12
CA ARG A 246 -6.63 -0.34 -0.69
C ARG A 246 -5.78 0.47 -1.66
N THR A 247 -4.48 0.14 -1.75
CA THR A 247 -3.56 0.72 -2.74
C THR A 247 -4.06 0.58 -4.17
N ALA A 248 -4.57 -0.61 -4.54
CA ALA A 248 -5.13 -0.84 -5.87
C ALA A 248 -6.36 0.03 -6.17
N THR A 249 -7.17 0.36 -5.15
CA THR A 249 -8.32 1.26 -5.29
C THR A 249 -7.87 2.70 -5.51
N MET A 250 -6.82 3.15 -4.82
CA MET A 250 -6.22 4.47 -5.04
C MET A 250 -5.65 4.59 -6.46
N GLU A 251 -4.93 3.58 -6.94
CA GLU A 251 -4.40 3.56 -8.31
C GLU A 251 -5.53 3.61 -9.35
N ARG A 252 -6.61 2.83 -9.15
CA ARG A 252 -7.80 2.86 -10.02
C ARG A 252 -8.46 4.23 -10.07
N LEU A 253 -8.61 4.92 -8.93
CA LEU A 253 -9.16 6.28 -8.88
C LEU A 253 -8.33 7.23 -9.75
N VAL A 254 -7.01 7.17 -9.61
CA VAL A 254 -6.09 8.03 -10.38
C VAL A 254 -6.15 7.71 -11.87
N TRP A 255 -6.12 6.42 -12.25
CA TRP A 255 -6.22 6.03 -13.66
C TRP A 255 -7.57 6.35 -14.30
N GLU A 256 -8.67 6.35 -13.54
CA GLU A 256 -9.96 6.84 -14.04
C GLU A 256 -9.94 8.35 -14.23
N PHE A 257 -9.40 9.09 -13.26
CA PHE A 257 -9.27 10.54 -13.36
C PHE A 257 -8.40 10.96 -14.55
N LEU A 258 -7.26 10.31 -14.79
CA LEU A 258 -6.37 10.68 -15.90
C LEU A 258 -7.04 10.50 -17.28
N ARG A 259 -8.00 9.57 -17.41
CA ARG A 259 -8.87 9.40 -18.58
C ARG A 259 -9.93 10.49 -18.73
N HIS A 260 -10.32 11.13 -17.63
CA HIS A 260 -11.35 12.17 -17.55
C HIS A 260 -10.85 13.38 -16.73
N PRO A 261 -9.78 14.07 -17.16
CA PRO A 261 -9.02 14.99 -16.30
C PRO A 261 -9.72 16.32 -16.01
N ASP A 262 -10.83 16.59 -16.69
CA ASP A 262 -11.64 17.80 -16.48
C ASP A 262 -12.84 17.55 -15.55
N ASP A 263 -13.07 16.30 -15.18
CA ASP A 263 -14.21 15.86 -14.36
C ASP A 263 -13.75 15.54 -12.93
N LEU A 264 -14.72 15.51 -12.01
CA LEU A 264 -14.49 15.01 -10.66
C LEU A 264 -14.51 13.48 -10.68
N THR A 265 -13.63 12.83 -9.90
CA THR A 265 -13.65 11.37 -9.74
C THR A 265 -13.81 11.03 -8.27
N ARG A 266 -14.69 10.10 -7.91
CA ARG A 266 -14.90 9.70 -6.51
C ARG A 266 -15.10 8.20 -6.36
N LEU A 267 -14.86 7.69 -5.16
CA LEU A 267 -15.16 6.30 -4.83
C LEU A 267 -16.65 6.09 -4.53
N GLY A 268 -17.16 4.91 -4.89
CA GLY A 268 -18.50 4.44 -4.50
C GLY A 268 -18.64 2.92 -4.65
N LYS A 269 -19.70 2.36 -4.09
CA LYS A 269 -20.07 0.95 -4.23
C LYS A 269 -21.56 0.77 -3.98
N ASP A 270 -22.23 -0.03 -4.81
CA ASP A 270 -23.65 -0.38 -4.65
C ASP A 270 -24.58 0.82 -4.47
N GLY A 271 -24.35 1.89 -5.24
CA GLY A 271 -25.12 3.15 -5.15
C GLY A 271 -24.74 4.05 -3.97
N THR A 272 -23.94 3.56 -3.02
CA THR A 272 -23.35 4.37 -1.96
C THR A 272 -22.09 5.03 -2.48
N VAL A 273 -21.92 6.31 -2.17
CA VAL A 273 -20.79 7.09 -2.68
C VAL A 273 -20.05 7.73 -1.52
N GLY A 274 -18.72 7.79 -1.58
CA GLY A 274 -17.87 8.25 -0.49
C GLY A 274 -16.60 8.94 -0.95
N SER A 275 -15.66 9.05 -0.02
CA SER A 275 -14.26 9.39 -0.26
C SER A 275 -13.47 8.13 -0.67
N PRO A 276 -12.25 8.24 -1.23
CA PRO A 276 -11.57 9.46 -1.66
C PRO A 276 -12.22 10.13 -2.88
N MET A 277 -11.88 11.39 -3.10
CA MET A 277 -12.35 12.18 -4.25
C MET A 277 -11.20 12.96 -4.87
N ILE A 278 -11.10 12.92 -6.20
CA ILE A 278 -10.13 13.65 -7.02
C ILE A 278 -10.80 14.88 -7.63
N PHE A 279 -10.10 16.00 -7.50
CA PHE A 279 -10.49 17.31 -7.98
C PHE A 279 -9.56 17.75 -9.11
N PRO A 280 -10.07 18.11 -10.29
CA PRO A 280 -9.24 18.56 -11.40
C PRO A 280 -8.63 19.94 -11.11
N GLU A 281 -7.53 20.27 -11.77
CA GLU A 281 -6.80 21.55 -11.61
C GLU A 281 -7.74 22.78 -11.70
N SER A 282 -8.74 22.72 -12.59
CA SER A 282 -9.75 23.78 -12.77
C SER A 282 -10.53 24.12 -11.49
N THR A 283 -10.56 23.23 -10.50
CA THR A 283 -11.25 23.41 -9.22
C THR A 283 -10.36 23.91 -8.08
N PHE A 284 -9.04 24.03 -8.28
CA PHE A 284 -8.13 24.49 -7.21
C PHE A 284 -8.49 25.87 -6.66
N PRO A 285 -8.89 26.88 -7.46
CA PRO A 285 -9.37 28.15 -6.93
C PRO A 285 -10.59 28.00 -6.01
N ALA A 286 -11.51 27.08 -6.34
CA ALA A 286 -12.68 26.80 -5.52
C ALA A 286 -12.31 26.09 -4.21
N LEU A 287 -11.36 25.14 -4.26
CA LEU A 287 -10.80 24.48 -3.07
C LEU A 287 -10.07 25.48 -2.16
N LEU A 288 -9.39 26.48 -2.72
CA LEU A 288 -8.75 27.54 -1.95
C LEU A 288 -9.75 28.51 -1.30
N ALA A 289 -11.00 28.55 -1.78
CA ALA A 289 -12.05 29.46 -1.33
C ALA A 289 -13.04 28.82 -0.33
N VAL A 290 -12.92 27.53 0.02
CA VAL A 290 -13.80 26.90 1.01
C VAL A 290 -13.54 27.46 2.42
N THR A 291 -14.59 27.55 3.24
CA THR A 291 -14.56 28.14 4.58
C THR A 291 -15.43 27.37 5.56
N GLY A 292 -15.08 27.40 6.85
CA GLY A 292 -15.84 26.69 7.88
C GLY A 292 -15.65 25.19 7.81
N ASP A 293 -16.60 24.43 8.36
CA ASP A 293 -16.51 22.97 8.48
C ASP A 293 -16.94 22.22 7.21
N THR A 294 -16.99 22.91 6.06
CA THR A 294 -17.25 22.28 4.77
C THR A 294 -15.94 21.81 4.14
N GLY A 295 -15.83 20.50 3.90
CA GLY A 295 -14.76 19.93 3.10
C GLY A 295 -14.92 20.19 1.59
N GLY A 296 -14.15 19.47 0.77
CA GLY A 296 -14.16 19.60 -0.69
C GLY A 296 -15.52 19.36 -1.37
N ARG A 297 -16.52 18.81 -0.65
CA ARG A 297 -17.90 18.64 -1.14
C ARG A 297 -18.52 19.96 -1.61
N GLU A 298 -18.23 21.07 -0.93
CA GLU A 298 -18.75 22.37 -1.35
C GLU A 298 -18.11 22.84 -2.66
N ALA A 299 -16.80 22.63 -2.81
CA ALA A 299 -16.07 22.94 -4.05
C ALA A 299 -16.61 22.09 -5.22
N ALA A 300 -16.87 20.80 -4.99
CA ALA A 300 -17.48 19.91 -5.99
C ALA A 300 -18.88 20.39 -6.41
N ARG A 301 -19.72 20.80 -5.46
CA ARG A 301 -21.05 21.33 -5.78
C ARG A 301 -20.98 22.64 -6.56
N LYS A 302 -20.08 23.54 -6.19
CA LYS A 302 -19.92 24.85 -6.82
C LYS A 302 -19.29 24.77 -8.21
N SER A 303 -18.48 23.74 -8.50
CA SER A 303 -17.84 23.60 -9.81
C SER A 303 -18.84 23.25 -10.92
N GLY A 304 -19.93 22.53 -10.58
CA GLY A 304 -20.90 22.05 -11.57
C GLY A 304 -20.35 21.00 -12.53
N LEU A 305 -19.18 20.44 -12.25
CA LEU A 305 -18.53 19.44 -13.09
C LEU A 305 -19.21 18.07 -12.98
N PRO A 306 -19.18 17.25 -14.05
CA PRO A 306 -19.55 15.85 -13.97
C PRO A 306 -18.75 15.11 -12.90
N ILE A 307 -19.36 14.09 -12.28
CA ILE A 307 -18.73 13.25 -11.27
C ILE A 307 -18.72 11.81 -11.76
N HIS A 308 -17.53 11.26 -12.01
CA HIS A 308 -17.30 9.85 -12.28
C HIS A 308 -17.17 9.06 -10.98
N VAL A 309 -17.91 7.96 -10.88
CA VAL A 309 -17.84 7.06 -9.72
C VAL A 309 -17.00 5.85 -10.09
N VAL A 310 -15.90 5.65 -9.37
CA VAL A 310 -15.09 4.43 -9.43
C VAL A 310 -15.60 3.46 -8.38
N GLU A 311 -15.83 2.22 -8.81
CA GLU A 311 -16.32 1.19 -7.89
C GLU A 311 -15.23 0.73 -6.91
N ALA A 312 -15.54 0.70 -5.61
CA ALA A 312 -14.65 0.12 -4.60
C ALA A 312 -14.66 -1.41 -4.69
N GLN A 313 -13.54 -2.05 -4.32
CA GLN A 313 -13.47 -3.51 -4.34
C GLN A 313 -14.34 -4.11 -3.23
N ALA A 314 -14.42 -3.43 -2.08
CA ALA A 314 -15.31 -3.82 -0.98
C ALA A 314 -15.99 -2.60 -0.35
N LEU A 315 -17.15 -2.81 0.29
CA LEU A 315 -17.96 -1.70 0.84
C LEU A 315 -17.24 -1.02 2.00
N GLU A 316 -16.46 -1.77 2.76
CA GLU A 316 -15.68 -1.33 3.91
C GLU A 316 -14.63 -0.29 3.52
N GLU A 317 -14.20 -0.26 2.26
CA GLU A 317 -13.30 0.78 1.77
C GLU A 317 -13.91 2.16 1.86
N LEU A 318 -15.25 2.31 1.92
CA LEU A 318 -15.96 3.58 2.11
C LEU A 318 -16.10 3.97 3.59
N ASN A 319 -15.74 3.10 4.54
CA ASN A 319 -16.02 3.31 5.95
C ASN A 319 -14.95 4.21 6.59
N ASP A 320 -15.42 5.29 7.20
CA ASP A 320 -14.66 6.09 8.15
C ASP A 320 -14.82 5.48 9.56
N ILE A 321 -13.77 5.50 10.38
CA ILE A 321 -13.86 5.14 11.81
C ILE A 321 -14.06 6.42 12.61
N ASP A 322 -15.23 6.58 13.22
CA ASP A 322 -15.62 7.77 13.98
C ASP A 322 -15.77 7.54 15.47
N ARG A 323 -16.06 6.30 15.86
CA ARG A 323 -16.31 5.85 17.23
C ARG A 323 -15.47 4.60 17.53
N PRO A 324 -15.13 4.35 18.81
CA PRO A 324 -14.43 3.11 19.18
C PRO A 324 -15.19 1.85 18.76
N GLU A 325 -16.53 1.91 18.74
CA GLU A 325 -17.39 0.82 18.29
C GLU A 325 -17.22 0.47 16.80
N ASP A 326 -16.72 1.39 15.97
CA ASP A 326 -16.52 1.16 14.53
C ASP A 326 -15.24 0.33 14.25
N ILE A 327 -14.41 0.07 15.26
CA ILE A 327 -13.23 -0.79 15.16
C ILE A 327 -13.71 -2.25 15.13
N ASP A 328 -13.91 -2.78 13.92
CA ASP A 328 -14.21 -4.19 13.74
C ASP A 328 -12.92 -5.03 13.83
N VAL A 329 -12.76 -5.72 14.95
CA VAL A 329 -11.68 -6.67 15.23
C VAL A 329 -11.90 -8.05 14.60
N SER A 330 -13.02 -8.30 13.90
CA SER A 330 -13.32 -9.61 13.30
C SER A 330 -12.71 -9.83 11.91
N ASN A 331 -12.18 -8.78 11.27
CA ASN A 331 -11.42 -8.83 10.01
C ASN A 331 -9.88 -8.92 10.23
N GLN A 332 -9.46 -9.49 11.36
CA GLN A 332 -8.05 -9.72 11.74
C GLN A 332 -7.39 -10.86 10.96
#